data_AF-A0A7X7VCG7-F1
#
_entry.id   AF-A0A7X7VCG7-F1
#
_cell.length_a   1.000
_cell.length_b   1.000
_cell.length_c   1.000
_cell.angle_alpha   90.00
_cell.angle_beta   90.00
_cell.angle_gamma   90.00
#
_symmetry.space_group_name_H-M   'P 1'
#
loop_
_entity.id
_entity.type
_entity.pdbx_description
1 polymer ?
#
loop_
_entity_poly.entity_id
_entity_poly.type
_entity_poly.pdbx_seq_one_letter_code
_entity_poly.pdbx_strand_id
1 'polypeptide(L)'
;MPGLYRPRHPERTVLYRVLFHNFDRFLTAYESRFEKEYGHLRPVVKEVVERYLDCGNPRSGFARIRCPDCHGEHLLTFSCKTRGFCPSCHAKRREEWGRWVRETLLLDVPHRQVVLTIPKTLRIFFKYRRRLLGELSRAAVRALSVYLEALVGEPLVPGIIVAVQTFGDRIN
;
A
#
# COMPACT_ATOMS: atom_id res chain seq x y z
N MET A 1 5.61 24.73 19.61
CA MET A 1 4.88 25.23 18.42
C MET A 1 4.37 24.04 17.64
N PRO A 2 3.07 23.91 17.36
CA PRO A 2 2.56 22.89 16.45
C PRO A 2 3.29 23.05 15.11
N GLY A 3 3.82 21.97 14.54
CA GLY A 3 4.64 22.03 13.34
C GLY A 3 3.89 22.69 12.19
N LEU A 4 4.46 23.76 11.63
CA LEU A 4 3.92 24.45 10.46
C LEU A 4 3.75 23.44 9.32
N TYR A 5 2.54 23.28 8.79
CA TYR A 5 2.31 22.42 7.63
C TYR A 5 3.15 22.93 6.46
N ARG A 6 4.09 22.11 5.99
CA ARG A 6 4.87 22.39 4.78
C ARG A 6 4.21 21.68 3.59
N PRO A 7 3.67 22.43 2.61
CA PRO A 7 3.18 21.84 1.38
C PRO A 7 4.26 20.97 0.73
N ARG A 8 3.85 19.82 0.20
CA ARG A 8 4.76 18.94 -0.53
C ARG A 8 4.84 19.42 -1.98
N HIS A 9 5.97 19.10 -2.60
CA HIS A 9 6.22 19.34 -4.02
C HIS A 9 6.44 18.00 -4.75
N PRO A 10 5.37 17.21 -4.99
CA PRO A 10 5.46 15.93 -5.68
C PRO A 10 6.21 16.02 -7.00
N GLU A 11 6.02 17.12 -7.74
CA GLU A 11 6.62 17.40 -9.04
C GLU A 11 8.15 17.46 -9.02
N ARG A 12 8.74 17.71 -7.85
CA ARG A 12 10.19 17.73 -7.65
C ARG A 12 10.77 16.35 -7.35
N THR A 13 9.93 15.35 -7.10
CA THR A 13 10.39 13.99 -6.78
C THR A 13 10.80 13.23 -8.04
N VAL A 14 11.80 12.35 -7.92
CA VAL A 14 12.27 11.51 -9.03
C VAL A 14 11.14 10.64 -9.58
N LEU A 15 10.39 9.98 -8.70
CA LEU A 15 9.26 9.12 -9.10
C LEU A 15 8.23 9.87 -9.93
N TYR A 16 7.84 11.09 -9.49
CA TYR A 16 6.91 11.92 -10.23
C TYR A 16 7.44 12.25 -11.62
N ARG A 17 8.66 12.76 -11.71
CA ARG A 17 9.26 13.17 -13.00
C ARG A 17 9.37 12.00 -13.97
N VAL A 18 9.79 10.83 -13.49
CA VAL A 18 9.88 9.63 -14.32
C VAL A 18 8.52 9.26 -14.90
N LEU A 19 7.47 9.22 -14.07
CA LEU A 19 6.13 8.86 -14.52
C LEU A 19 5.55 9.95 -15.42
N PHE A 20 5.61 11.22 -14.99
CA PHE A 20 5.09 12.35 -15.76
C PHE A 20 5.67 12.42 -17.17
N HIS A 21 6.97 12.15 -17.35
CA HIS A 21 7.61 12.22 -18.67
C HIS A 21 7.51 10.94 -19.50
N ASN A 22 7.34 9.77 -18.89
CA ASN A 22 7.50 8.49 -19.60
C ASN A 22 6.26 7.59 -19.57
N PHE A 23 5.25 7.88 -18.76
CA PHE A 23 4.17 6.94 -18.52
C PHE A 23 3.33 6.67 -19.78
N ASP A 24 2.99 7.69 -20.56
CA ASP A 24 2.26 7.50 -21.81
C ASP A 24 3.04 6.64 -22.81
N ARG A 25 4.34 6.92 -22.96
CA ARG A 25 5.23 6.10 -23.80
C ARG A 25 5.31 4.65 -23.29
N PHE A 26 5.34 4.46 -21.98
CA PHE A 26 5.30 3.14 -21.36
C PHE A 26 4.00 2.41 -21.68
N LEU A 27 2.85 3.07 -21.59
CA LEU A 27 1.54 2.49 -21.91
C LEU A 27 1.48 2.05 -23.38
N THR A 28 1.87 2.93 -24.32
CA THR A 28 1.88 2.62 -25.76
C THR A 28 2.80 1.46 -26.10
N ALA A 29 3.95 1.36 -25.43
CA ALA A 29 4.94 0.33 -25.72
C ALA A 29 4.76 -0.96 -24.90
N TYR A 30 3.76 -1.04 -24.01
CA TYR A 30 3.68 -2.12 -23.03
C TYR A 30 3.43 -3.48 -23.66
N GLU A 31 2.40 -3.56 -24.49
CA GLU A 31 1.96 -4.81 -25.14
C GLU A 31 3.11 -5.43 -25.95
N SER A 32 3.80 -4.62 -26.75
CA SER A 32 4.88 -5.10 -27.61
C SER A 32 6.17 -5.45 -26.86
N ARG A 33 6.51 -4.75 -25.76
CA ARG A 33 7.82 -4.89 -25.09
C ARG A 33 7.79 -5.69 -23.81
N PHE A 34 6.70 -5.65 -23.06
CA PHE A 34 6.67 -6.10 -21.66
C PHE A 34 5.64 -7.18 -21.39
N GLU A 35 4.56 -7.28 -22.18
CA GLU A 35 3.47 -8.23 -21.91
C GLU A 35 3.93 -9.68 -21.87
N LYS A 36 4.83 -10.09 -22.77
CA LYS A 36 5.35 -11.47 -22.82
C LYS A 36 6.04 -11.89 -21.51
N GLU A 37 6.73 -10.98 -20.84
CA GLU A 37 7.48 -11.26 -19.61
C GLU A 37 6.62 -10.97 -18.35
N TYR A 38 5.94 -9.83 -18.34
CA TYR A 38 5.24 -9.30 -17.17
C TYR A 38 3.74 -9.62 -17.14
N GLY A 39 3.18 -10.16 -18.22
CA GLY A 39 1.75 -10.39 -18.41
C GLY A 39 1.01 -9.11 -18.79
N HIS A 40 -0.31 -9.21 -19.02
CA HIS A 40 -1.13 -8.04 -19.41
C HIS A 40 -1.05 -6.89 -18.41
N LEU A 41 -1.04 -5.66 -18.94
CA LEU A 41 -1.10 -4.46 -18.11
C LEU A 41 -2.47 -4.36 -17.44
N ARG A 42 -2.49 -4.37 -16.11
CA ARG A 42 -3.74 -4.27 -15.36
C ARG A 42 -4.28 -2.84 -15.41
N PRO A 43 -5.59 -2.62 -15.64
CA PRO A 43 -6.19 -1.28 -15.70
C PRO A 43 -5.89 -0.42 -14.45
N VAL A 44 -5.85 -1.04 -13.27
CA VAL A 44 -5.53 -0.37 -12.00
C VAL A 44 -4.15 0.30 -12.00
N VAL A 45 -3.19 -0.16 -12.82
CA VAL A 45 -1.86 0.45 -12.90
C VAL A 45 -1.96 1.87 -13.45
N LYS A 46 -2.71 2.05 -14.54
CA LYS A 46 -2.99 3.37 -15.13
C LYS A 46 -3.70 4.29 -14.13
N GLU A 47 -4.81 3.81 -13.57
CA GLU A 47 -5.60 4.58 -12.58
C GLU A 47 -4.75 5.04 -11.38
N VAL A 48 -3.90 4.15 -10.84
CA VAL A 48 -3.06 4.47 -9.69
C VAL A 48 -1.98 5.51 -10.02
N VAL A 49 -1.39 5.43 -11.21
CA VAL A 49 -0.35 6.38 -11.65
C VAL A 49 -0.97 7.76 -11.92
N GLU A 50 -2.09 7.82 -12.63
CA GLU A 50 -2.80 9.08 -12.91
C GLU A 50 -3.21 9.77 -11.61
N ARG A 51 -3.85 9.03 -10.69
CA ARG A 51 -4.19 9.56 -9.36
C ARG A 51 -2.97 10.01 -8.58
N TYR A 52 -1.83 9.34 -8.72
CA TYR A 52 -0.58 9.75 -8.08
C TYR A 52 -0.04 11.07 -8.66
N LEU A 53 -0.13 11.28 -9.97
CA LEU A 53 0.29 12.53 -10.62
C LEU A 53 -0.58 13.73 -10.20
N ASP A 54 -1.82 13.49 -9.80
CA ASP A 54 -2.70 14.49 -9.18
C ASP A 54 -2.48 14.70 -7.68
N CYS A 55 -1.76 13.78 -7.02
CA CYS A 55 -1.63 13.78 -5.56
C CYS A 55 -0.86 15.01 -5.07
N GLY A 56 -1.52 15.88 -4.31
CA GLY A 56 -0.86 17.08 -3.78
C GLY A 56 -0.70 18.20 -4.80
N ASN A 57 -1.30 18.07 -6.00
CA ASN A 57 -1.32 19.13 -7.00
C ASN A 57 -2.48 20.11 -6.68
N PRO A 58 -2.22 21.39 -6.39
CA PRO A 58 -3.29 22.36 -6.13
C PRO A 58 -4.20 22.60 -7.34
N ARG A 59 -3.71 22.34 -8.57
CA ARG A 59 -4.55 22.41 -9.79
C ARG A 59 -5.57 21.27 -9.86
N SER A 60 -5.32 20.16 -9.16
CA SER A 60 -6.23 19.02 -9.06
C SER A 60 -7.17 19.11 -7.84
N GLY A 61 -7.18 20.26 -7.14
CA GLY A 61 -8.11 20.58 -6.06
C GLY A 61 -7.46 20.68 -4.67
N PHE A 62 -8.05 21.52 -3.84
CA PHE A 62 -7.64 21.76 -2.45
C PHE A 62 -8.82 22.19 -1.57
N ALA A 63 -8.69 21.97 -0.27
CA ALA A 63 -9.55 22.58 0.74
C ALA A 63 -8.87 23.84 1.30
N ARG A 64 -9.61 24.94 1.43
CA ARG A 64 -9.17 26.13 2.17
C ARG A 64 -9.67 26.01 3.59
N ILE A 65 -8.74 25.90 4.54
CA ILE A 65 -9.05 25.82 5.97
C ILE A 65 -8.80 27.20 6.55
N ARG A 66 -9.82 27.80 7.16
CA ARG A 66 -9.74 29.12 7.80
C ARG A 66 -10.12 29.00 9.27
N CYS A 67 -9.29 29.56 10.15
CA CYS A 67 -9.62 29.68 11.56
C CYS A 67 -10.70 30.76 11.76
N PRO A 68 -11.79 30.49 12.50
CA PRO A 68 -12.82 31.50 12.74
C PRO A 68 -12.30 32.65 13.62
N ASP A 69 -11.36 32.38 14.54
CA ASP A 69 -10.91 33.35 15.54
C ASP A 69 -9.77 34.24 15.03
N CYS A 70 -8.68 33.65 14.53
CA CYS A 70 -7.51 34.41 14.06
C CYS A 70 -7.49 34.68 12.55
N HIS A 71 -8.47 34.15 11.82
CA HIS A 71 -8.57 34.23 10.36
C HIS A 71 -7.36 33.69 9.59
N GLY A 72 -6.45 32.97 10.24
CA GLY A 72 -5.35 32.27 9.58
C GLY A 72 -5.87 31.24 8.59
N GLU A 73 -5.21 31.14 7.43
CA GLU A 73 -5.63 30.28 6.33
C GLU A 73 -4.53 29.34 5.87
N HIS A 74 -4.93 28.10 5.57
CA HIS A 74 -4.05 27.11 4.98
C HIS A 74 -4.76 26.37 3.86
N LEU A 75 -4.05 26.17 2.74
CA LEU A 75 -4.53 25.37 1.63
C LEU A 75 -4.05 23.93 1.79
N LEU A 76 -5.00 23.01 1.86
CA LEU A 76 -4.75 21.58 1.94
C LEU A 76 -5.08 20.91 0.60
N THR A 77 -4.05 20.57 -0.17
CA THR A 77 -4.19 19.85 -1.44
C THR A 77 -4.73 18.44 -1.24
N PHE A 78 -5.54 17.94 -2.17
CA PHE A 78 -6.09 16.61 -2.06
C PHE A 78 -5.05 15.49 -2.23
N SER A 79 -5.25 14.41 -1.48
CA SER A 79 -4.43 13.21 -1.52
C SER A 79 -5.02 12.18 -2.48
N CYS A 80 -4.19 11.47 -3.24
CA CYS A 80 -4.66 10.41 -4.14
C CYS A 80 -5.31 9.21 -3.43
N LYS A 81 -5.01 9.00 -2.13
CA LYS A 81 -5.47 7.87 -1.30
C LYS A 81 -5.10 6.48 -1.86
N THR A 82 -4.21 6.39 -2.85
CA THR A 82 -3.73 5.12 -3.40
C THR A 82 -2.90 4.36 -2.34
N ARG A 83 -2.88 3.02 -2.45
CA ARG A 83 -2.21 2.13 -1.49
C ARG A 83 -0.96 1.54 -2.12
N GLY A 84 0.17 1.64 -1.42
CA GLY A 84 1.42 0.96 -1.79
C GLY A 84 2.14 1.53 -3.02
N PHE A 85 1.71 2.68 -3.54
CA PHE A 85 2.34 3.34 -4.69
C PHE A 85 2.79 4.77 -4.39
N CYS A 86 1.86 5.65 -4.02
CA CYS A 86 2.20 7.02 -3.64
C CYS A 86 3.00 7.04 -2.31
N PRO A 87 4.27 7.47 -2.30
CA PRO A 87 5.09 7.45 -1.08
C PRO A 87 4.46 8.27 0.05
N SER A 88 3.89 9.43 -0.31
CA SER A 88 3.25 10.34 0.64
C SER A 88 2.02 9.74 1.32
N CYS A 89 1.08 9.22 0.53
CA CYS A 89 -0.15 8.64 1.05
C CYS A 89 0.11 7.31 1.75
N HIS A 90 1.03 6.51 1.23
CA HIS A 90 1.40 5.24 1.85
C HIS A 90 2.12 5.42 3.19
N ALA A 91 3.04 6.39 3.29
CA ALA A 91 3.70 6.72 4.55
C ALA A 91 2.70 7.18 5.63
N LYS A 92 1.77 8.08 5.28
CA LYS A 92 0.72 8.51 6.22
C LYS A 92 -0.14 7.33 6.68
N ARG A 93 -0.58 6.48 5.74
CA ARG A 93 -1.39 5.29 6.07
C ARG A 93 -0.62 4.30 6.95
N ARG A 94 0.67 4.09 6.68
CA ARG A 94 1.53 3.21 7.49
C ARG A 94 1.66 3.72 8.91
N GLU A 95 1.84 5.02 9.10
CA GLU A 95 1.90 5.66 10.41
C GLU A 95 0.57 5.55 11.17
N GLU A 96 -0.55 5.87 10.50
CA GLU A 96 -1.89 5.74 11.10
C GLU A 96 -2.21 4.30 11.48
N TRP A 97 -1.89 3.35 10.60
CA TRP A 97 -2.06 1.91 10.87
C TRP A 97 -1.18 1.45 12.01
N GLY A 98 0.11 1.82 12.02
CA GLY A 98 1.05 1.46 13.08
C GLY A 98 0.61 1.99 14.44
N ARG A 99 0.12 3.23 14.48
CA ARG A 99 -0.47 3.83 15.68
C ARG A 99 -1.66 3.01 16.18
N TRP A 100 -2.64 2.75 15.32
CA TRP A 100 -3.84 1.99 15.69
C TRP A 100 -3.49 0.56 16.15
N VAL A 101 -2.57 -0.12 15.46
CA VAL A 101 -2.10 -1.44 15.86
C VAL A 101 -1.51 -1.38 17.28
N ARG A 102 -0.60 -0.45 17.53
CA ARG A 102 0.05 -0.30 18.84
C ARG A 102 -0.91 0.10 19.96
N GLU A 103 -1.84 1.02 19.71
CA GLU A 103 -2.64 1.66 20.75
C GLU A 103 -3.98 0.96 21.00
N THR A 104 -4.46 0.15 20.05
CA THR A 104 -5.80 -0.43 20.11
C THR A 104 -5.80 -1.94 19.93
N LEU A 105 -4.92 -2.49 19.08
CA LEU A 105 -5.00 -3.90 18.70
C LEU A 105 -4.06 -4.81 19.51
N LEU A 106 -2.80 -4.40 19.72
CA LEU A 106 -1.80 -5.24 20.37
C LEU A 106 -2.01 -5.25 21.89
N LEU A 107 -2.00 -6.45 22.45
CA LEU A 107 -1.97 -6.68 23.89
C LEU A 107 -0.51 -6.68 24.37
N ASP A 108 -0.26 -6.38 25.63
CA ASP A 108 1.09 -6.44 26.22
C ASP A 108 1.51 -7.90 26.51
N VAL A 109 1.75 -8.65 25.43
CA VAL A 109 2.15 -10.06 25.44
C VAL A 109 3.25 -10.31 24.41
N PRO A 110 4.02 -11.40 24.51
CA PRO A 110 4.98 -11.77 23.47
C PRO A 110 4.30 -12.00 22.12
N HIS A 111 4.82 -11.36 21.07
CA HIS A 111 4.35 -11.53 19.70
C HIS A 111 5.37 -12.31 18.86
N ARG A 112 4.89 -13.15 17.95
CA ARG A 112 5.74 -13.92 17.04
C ARG A 112 5.46 -13.57 15.57
N GLN A 113 6.50 -13.17 14.85
CA GLN A 113 6.44 -13.05 13.40
C GLN A 113 6.64 -14.42 12.74
N VAL A 114 5.73 -14.79 11.84
CA VAL A 114 5.82 -16.00 11.03
C VAL A 114 5.78 -15.61 9.56
N VAL A 115 6.74 -16.10 8.78
CA VAL A 115 6.80 -15.88 7.33
C VAL A 115 6.47 -17.18 6.62
N LEU A 116 5.33 -17.21 5.94
CA LEU A 116 4.91 -18.33 5.10
C LEU A 116 5.16 -17.99 3.64
N THR A 117 5.89 -18.86 2.95
CA THR A 117 6.20 -18.72 1.53
C THR A 117 5.53 -19.82 0.73
N ILE A 118 4.96 -19.47 -0.42
CA ILE A 118 4.45 -20.46 -1.38
C ILE A 118 5.53 -20.89 -2.37
N PRO A 119 5.52 -22.17 -2.80
CA PRO A 119 6.36 -22.66 -3.89
C PRO A 119 6.33 -21.74 -5.12
N LYS A 120 7.49 -21.55 -5.76
CA LYS A 120 7.63 -20.64 -6.92
C LYS A 120 6.64 -20.96 -8.04
N THR A 121 6.39 -22.25 -8.27
CA THR A 121 5.43 -22.76 -9.27
C THR A 121 4.00 -22.29 -9.05
N LEU A 122 3.59 -22.05 -7.79
CA LEU A 122 2.25 -21.57 -7.47
C LEU A 122 2.08 -20.06 -7.60
N ARG A 123 3.17 -19.29 -7.60
CA ARG A 123 3.11 -17.81 -7.64
C ARG A 123 2.43 -17.28 -8.91
N ILE A 124 2.51 -18.01 -10.01
CA ILE A 124 1.89 -17.62 -11.28
C ILE A 124 0.37 -17.51 -11.18
N PHE A 125 -0.29 -18.38 -10.42
CA PHE A 125 -1.74 -18.32 -10.23
C PHE A 125 -2.16 -17.04 -9.50
N PHE A 126 -1.39 -16.63 -8.49
CA PHE A 126 -1.64 -15.40 -7.74
C PHE A 126 -1.24 -14.13 -8.52
N LYS A 127 -0.30 -14.22 -9.46
CA LYS A 127 0.03 -13.12 -10.39
C LYS A 127 -1.20 -12.74 -11.22
N TYR A 128 -1.83 -13.73 -11.87
CA TYR A 128 -2.97 -13.49 -12.77
C TYR A 128 -4.32 -13.41 -12.04
N ARG A 129 -4.50 -14.14 -10.94
CA ARG A 129 -5.76 -14.17 -10.16
C ARG A 129 -5.59 -13.52 -8.79
N ARG A 130 -5.42 -12.18 -8.76
CA ARG A 130 -5.21 -11.39 -7.53
C ARG A 130 -6.31 -11.57 -6.46
N ARG A 131 -7.53 -11.92 -6.86
CA ARG A 131 -8.64 -12.25 -5.94
C ARG A 131 -8.29 -13.41 -4.99
N LEU A 132 -7.40 -14.31 -5.39
CA LEU A 132 -6.96 -15.45 -4.57
C LEU A 132 -6.07 -15.04 -3.40
N LEU A 133 -5.53 -13.83 -3.36
CA LEU A 133 -4.65 -13.41 -2.26
C LEU A 133 -5.39 -13.37 -0.92
N GLY A 134 -6.69 -13.06 -0.92
CA GLY A 134 -7.52 -13.16 0.28
C GLY A 134 -7.65 -14.61 0.78
N GLU A 135 -7.82 -15.55 -0.15
CA GLU A 135 -7.83 -16.98 0.19
C GLU A 135 -6.47 -17.48 0.67
N LEU A 136 -5.38 -16.98 0.10
CA LEU A 136 -4.02 -17.29 0.56
C LEU A 136 -3.82 -16.85 2.01
N SER A 137 -4.25 -15.63 2.37
CA SER A 137 -4.22 -15.17 3.76
C SER A 137 -5.04 -16.07 4.67
N ARG A 138 -6.26 -16.42 4.26
CA ARG A 138 -7.13 -17.31 5.05
C ARG A 138 -6.52 -18.70 5.23
N ALA A 139 -5.93 -19.26 4.18
CA ALA A 139 -5.25 -20.56 4.25
C ALA A 139 -4.04 -20.52 5.18
N ALA A 140 -3.23 -19.45 5.11
CA ALA A 140 -2.11 -19.20 6.02
C ALA A 140 -2.56 -19.12 7.48
N VAL A 141 -3.63 -18.36 7.76
CA VAL A 141 -4.22 -18.26 9.11
C VAL A 141 -4.70 -19.63 9.59
N ARG A 142 -5.47 -20.37 8.79
CA ARG A 142 -5.94 -21.72 9.16
C ARG A 142 -4.80 -22.70 9.44
N ALA A 143 -3.79 -22.72 8.58
CA ALA A 143 -2.63 -23.60 8.76
C ALA A 143 -1.88 -23.27 10.06
N LEU A 144 -1.71 -21.98 10.37
CA LEU A 144 -1.08 -21.54 11.61
C LEU A 144 -1.93 -21.88 12.84
N SER A 145 -3.26 -21.69 12.78
CA SER A 145 -4.17 -22.06 13.87
C SER A 145 -4.08 -23.55 14.19
N VAL A 146 -4.16 -24.43 13.18
CA VAL A 146 -4.03 -25.89 13.38
C VAL A 146 -2.69 -26.26 13.99
N TYR A 147 -1.60 -25.64 13.54
CA TYR A 147 -0.27 -25.86 14.10
C TYR A 147 -0.19 -25.45 15.58
N LEU A 148 -0.77 -24.31 15.94
CA LEU A 148 -0.76 -23.81 17.31
C LEU A 148 -1.64 -24.66 18.24
N GLU A 149 -2.84 -25.07 17.80
CA GLU A 149 -3.70 -25.98 18.56
C GLU A 149 -3.01 -27.32 18.83
N ALA A 150 -2.35 -27.90 17.81
CA ALA A 150 -1.60 -29.14 17.96
C ALA A 150 -0.40 -29.01 18.92
N LEU A 151 0.26 -27.85 18.95
CA LEU A 151 1.39 -27.58 19.83
C LEU A 151 0.96 -27.40 21.29
N VAL A 152 -0.19 -26.75 21.53
CA VAL A 152 -0.71 -26.48 22.87
C VAL A 152 -1.45 -27.69 23.45
N GLY A 153 -2.11 -28.49 22.61
CA GLY A 153 -2.89 -29.66 23.04
C GLY A 153 -4.31 -29.34 23.51
N GLU A 154 -4.75 -28.08 23.40
CA GLU A 154 -6.10 -27.62 23.77
C GLU A 154 -6.65 -26.62 22.74
N PRO A 155 -7.98 -26.41 22.66
CA PRO A 155 -8.58 -25.42 21.76
C PRO A 155 -8.08 -24.00 22.03
N LEU A 156 -7.66 -23.30 20.97
CA LEU A 156 -7.04 -21.97 21.02
C LEU A 156 -7.66 -21.06 19.95
N VAL A 157 -7.90 -19.79 20.29
CA VAL A 157 -8.23 -18.75 19.31
C VAL A 157 -7.08 -17.75 19.23
N PRO A 158 -6.15 -17.87 18.27
CA PRO A 158 -5.02 -16.95 18.19
C PRO A 158 -5.42 -15.61 17.56
N GLY A 159 -4.94 -14.51 18.15
CA GLY A 159 -4.97 -13.19 17.50
C GLY A 159 -3.90 -13.12 16.40
N ILE A 160 -4.32 -12.99 15.13
CA ILE A 160 -3.39 -12.99 13.99
C ILE A 160 -3.59 -11.75 13.12
N ILE A 161 -2.50 -11.02 12.89
CA ILE A 161 -2.40 -10.00 11.84
C ILE A 161 -1.71 -10.63 10.63
N VAL A 162 -2.41 -10.69 9.50
CA VAL A 162 -1.88 -11.27 8.25
C VAL A 162 -1.66 -10.19 7.20
N ALA A 163 -0.46 -10.17 6.61
CA ALA A 163 -0.11 -9.30 5.50
C ALA A 163 0.47 -10.14 4.35
N VAL A 164 0.04 -9.84 3.12
CA VAL A 164 0.53 -10.53 1.92
C VAL A 164 1.49 -9.63 1.17
N GLN A 165 2.73 -10.10 1.02
CA GLN A 165 3.74 -9.46 0.20
C GLN A 165 3.83 -10.17 -1.16
N THR A 166 3.66 -9.41 -2.24
CA THR A 166 3.66 -9.97 -3.62
C THR A 166 4.82 -9.47 -4.48
N PHE A 167 5.81 -8.83 -3.86
CA PHE A 167 7.02 -8.32 -4.49
C PHE A 167 8.23 -8.75 -3.66
N GLY A 168 9.34 -9.02 -4.34
CA GLY A 168 10.62 -9.30 -3.68
C GLY A 168 11.38 -8.02 -3.37
N ASP A 169 12.62 -8.17 -2.91
CA ASP A 169 13.43 -7.07 -2.37
C ASP A 169 13.99 -6.11 -3.42
N ARG A 170 13.76 -6.35 -4.71
CA ARG A 170 14.23 -5.49 -5.82
C ARG A 170 13.55 -4.11 -5.88
N ILE A 171 12.58 -3.83 -5.00
CA ILE A 171 11.82 -2.57 -4.95
C ILE A 171 12.14 -1.76 -3.67
N ASN A 172 12.98 -2.28 -2.77
CA ASN A 172 13.39 -1.58 -1.54
C ASN A 172 14.70 -0.82 -1.73
#